data_AF-A0A5E8H863-F1
#
_entry.id   AF-A0A5E8H863-F1
#
_cell.length_a   1.000
_cell.length_b   1.000
_cell.length_c   1.000
_cell.angle_alpha   90.00
_cell.angle_beta   90.00
_cell.angle_gamma   90.00
#
_symmetry.space_group_name_H-M   'P 1'
#
loop_
_entity.id
_entity.type
_entity.pdbx_description
1 polymer ?
#
loop_
_entity_poly.entity_id
_entity_poly.type
_entity_poly.pdbx_seq_one_letter_code
_entity_poly.pdbx_strand_id
1 'polypeptide(L)'
;MNSKNPKKWEELLNDSDFESRIVRKTTTRVAKQRRNRNIAVSFGFLILLLVTVTINQWVIEPNEMMSNVSYLVEELSSETVVSFSF
;
A
#
# COMPACT_ATOMS: atom_id res chain seq x y z
N MET A 1 37.53 -16.29 -10.09
CA MET A 1 37.55 -17.74 -9.77
C MET A 1 36.34 -18.10 -8.94
N ASN A 2 35.46 -18.94 -9.46
CA ASN A 2 34.25 -19.40 -8.78
C ASN A 2 34.57 -20.76 -8.12
N SER A 3 35.14 -20.75 -6.92
CA SER A 3 35.47 -21.98 -6.18
C SER A 3 34.21 -22.54 -5.49
N LYS A 4 33.33 -23.17 -6.26
CA LYS A 4 32.25 -24.01 -5.73
C LYS A 4 32.75 -25.44 -5.42
N ASN A 5 34.00 -25.57 -4.98
CA ASN A 5 34.46 -26.86 -4.47
C ASN A 5 34.02 -26.98 -3.01
N PRO A 6 33.27 -28.03 -2.64
CA PRO A 6 32.93 -28.27 -1.25
C PRO A 6 34.23 -28.52 -0.48
N LYS A 7 34.58 -27.60 0.43
CA LYS A 7 35.71 -27.77 1.36
C LYS A 7 35.41 -28.96 2.28
N LYS A 8 36.43 -29.77 2.58
CA LYS A 8 36.32 -30.82 3.59
C LYS A 8 36.11 -30.19 4.97
N TRP A 9 35.34 -30.84 5.83
CA TRP A 9 35.04 -30.35 7.20
C TRP A 9 36.29 -30.04 8.02
N GLU A 10 37.36 -30.81 7.82
CA GLU A 10 38.68 -30.62 8.43
C GLU A 10 39.31 -29.27 8.07
N GLU A 11 39.16 -28.82 6.83
CA GLU A 11 39.67 -27.52 6.37
C GLU A 11 38.84 -26.35 6.90
N LEU A 12 37.59 -26.59 7.30
CA LEU A 12 36.72 -25.57 7.91
C LEU A 12 37.05 -25.32 9.38
N LEU A 13 37.58 -26.32 10.08
CA LEU A 13 38.03 -26.20 11.48
C LEU A 13 39.30 -25.35 11.62
N ASN A 14 40.15 -25.33 10.59
CA ASN A 14 41.35 -24.48 10.53
C ASN A 14 41.08 -23.07 9.98
N ASP A 15 39.84 -22.78 9.57
CA ASP A 15 39.48 -21.49 8.97
C ASP A 15 38.96 -20.55 10.06
N SER A 16 39.83 -19.66 10.54
CA SER A 16 39.54 -18.68 11.60
C SER A 16 38.35 -17.75 11.28
N ASP A 17 38.05 -17.57 9.98
CA ASP A 17 36.97 -16.73 9.50
C ASP A 17 35.68 -17.52 9.20
N PHE A 18 35.63 -18.81 9.54
CA PHE A 18 34.47 -19.63 9.27
C PHE A 18 33.22 -19.11 9.98
N GLU A 19 33.31 -18.86 11.29
CA GLU A 19 32.22 -18.33 12.09
C GLU A 19 31.81 -16.93 11.63
N SER A 20 32.78 -16.04 11.40
CA SER A 20 32.52 -14.66 10.99
C SER A 20 31.76 -14.59 9.65
N ARG A 21 32.09 -15.48 8.69
CA ARG A 21 31.35 -15.58 7.41
C ARG A 21 29.94 -16.11 7.59
N ILE A 22 29.71 -17.07 8.49
CA ILE A 22 28.37 -17.59 8.79
C ILE A 22 27.52 -16.50 9.44
N VAL A 23 28.06 -15.82 10.46
CA VAL A 23 27.39 -14.71 11.14
C VAL A 23 27.08 -13.58 10.15
N ARG A 24 28.03 -13.20 9.30
CA ARG A 24 27.79 -12.16 8.28
C ARG A 24 26.72 -12.57 7.27
N LYS A 25 26.75 -13.81 6.77
CA LYS A 25 25.73 -14.31 5.83
C LYS A 25 24.34 -14.37 6.46
N THR A 26 24.23 -14.86 7.68
CA THR A 26 22.96 -14.97 8.40
C THR A 26 22.39 -13.60 8.77
N THR A 27 23.20 -12.72 9.37
CA THR A 27 22.78 -11.34 9.71
C THR A 27 22.33 -10.56 8.48
N THR A 28 23.07 -10.65 7.37
CA THR A 28 22.70 -9.97 6.11
C THR A 28 21.37 -10.50 5.55
N ARG A 29 21.14 -11.82 5.62
CA ARG A 29 19.88 -12.43 5.18
C ARG A 29 18.70 -11.98 6.05
N VAL A 30 18.85 -12.01 7.37
CA VAL A 30 17.82 -11.57 8.31
C VAL A 30 17.51 -10.08 8.14
N ALA A 31 18.53 -9.24 8.01
CA ALA A 31 18.36 -7.81 7.76
C ALA A 31 17.62 -7.53 6.44
N LYS A 32 17.97 -8.26 5.37
CA LYS A 32 17.28 -8.16 4.07
C LYS A 32 15.81 -8.58 4.17
N GLN A 33 15.53 -9.70 4.84
CA GLN A 33 14.16 -10.18 5.02
C GLN A 33 13.33 -9.19 5.85
N ARG A 34 13.89 -8.65 6.94
CA ARG A 34 13.23 -7.65 7.77
C ARG A 34 12.92 -6.37 6.98
N ARG A 35 13.88 -5.90 6.18
CA ARG A 35 13.68 -4.73 5.29
C ARG A 35 12.57 -4.98 4.29
N ASN A 36 12.57 -6.12 3.61
CA ASN A 36 11.53 -6.47 2.64
C ASN A 36 10.14 -6.56 3.28
N ARG A 37 10.06 -7.15 4.47
CA ARG A 37 8.80 -7.20 5.23
C ARG A 37 8.31 -5.80 5.59
N ASN A 38 9.20 -4.94 6.09
CA ASN A 38 8.83 -3.57 6.45
C ASN A 38 8.34 -2.80 5.22
N ILE A 39 9.02 -2.93 4.07
CA ILE A 39 8.57 -2.31 2.81
C ILE A 39 7.18 -2.81 2.42
N ALA A 40 6.95 -4.13 2.45
CA ALA A 40 5.66 -4.70 2.11
C ALA A 40 4.53 -4.21 3.04
N VAL A 41 4.79 -4.16 4.36
CA VAL A 41 3.83 -3.64 5.35
C VAL A 41 3.56 -2.15 5.10
N SER A 42 4.60 -1.34 4.86
CA SER A 42 4.45 0.09 4.57
C SER A 42 3.64 0.32 3.30
N PHE A 43 3.91 -0.41 2.22
CA PHE A 43 3.13 -0.32 0.98
C PHE A 43 1.67 -0.74 1.20
N GLY A 44 1.44 -1.85 1.90
CA GLY A 44 0.09 -2.31 2.23
C GLY A 44 -0.68 -1.27 3.04
N PHE A 45 -0.05 -0.67 4.04
CA PHE A 45 -0.65 0.40 4.84
C PHE A 45 -0.98 1.63 4.00
N LEU A 46 -0.09 2.05 3.10
CA LEU A 46 -0.28 3.21 2.23
C LEU A 46 -1.47 3.01 1.26
N ILE A 47 -1.59 1.81 0.69
CA ILE A 47 -2.74 1.44 -0.14
C ILE A 47 -4.03 1.48 0.68
N LEU A 48 -4.02 0.92 1.89
CA LEU A 48 -5.19 0.87 2.76
C LEU A 48 -5.66 2.28 3.14
N LEU A 49 -4.71 3.17 3.43
CA LEU A 49 -4.97 4.58 3.73
C LEU A 49 -5.59 5.29 2.52
N LEU A 50 -5.02 5.10 1.32
CA LEU A 50 -5.60 5.67 0.08
C LEU A 50 -7.02 5.20 -0.18
N VAL A 51 -7.27 3.89 -0.08
CA VAL A 51 -8.61 3.32 -0.25
C VAL A 51 -9.60 3.87 0.78
N THR A 52 -9.17 4.01 2.03
CA THR A 52 -10.02 4.56 3.09
C THR A 52 -10.37 6.01 2.81
N VAL A 53 -9.40 6.83 2.41
CA VAL A 53 -9.62 8.25 2.08
C VAL A 53 -10.54 8.40 0.89
N THR A 54 -10.33 7.63 -0.19
CA THR A 54 -11.17 7.73 -1.39
C THR A 54 -12.60 7.29 -1.10
N ILE A 55 -12.81 6.18 -0.39
CA ILE A 55 -14.16 5.76 0.01
C ILE A 55 -14.81 6.84 0.88
N ASN A 56 -14.07 7.41 1.83
CA ASN A 56 -14.63 8.41 2.73
C ASN A 56 -15.06 9.69 1.98
N GLN A 57 -14.27 10.16 1.02
CA GLN A 57 -14.67 11.30 0.18
C GLN A 57 -15.86 10.96 -0.72
N TRP A 58 -15.87 9.78 -1.34
CA TRP A 58 -16.98 9.38 -2.22
C TRP A 58 -18.30 9.13 -1.48
N VAL A 59 -18.26 8.64 -0.24
CA VAL A 59 -19.47 8.29 0.53
C VAL A 59 -20.03 9.49 1.30
N ILE A 60 -19.19 10.44 1.73
CA ILE A 60 -19.62 11.58 2.56
C ILE A 60 -19.96 12.84 1.74
N GLU A 61 -19.55 12.93 0.47
CA GLU A 61 -19.77 14.10 -0.38
C GLU A 61 -20.92 14.00 -1.43
N PRO A 62 -22.06 13.30 -1.22
CA PRO A 62 -23.21 13.41 -2.13
C PRO A 62 -24.07 14.65 -1.87
N ASN A 63 -23.81 15.42 -0.81
CA ASN A 63 -24.73 16.46 -0.34
C ASN A 63 -24.80 17.68 -1.28
N GLU A 64 -23.66 18.09 -1.86
CA GLU A 64 -23.64 19.22 -2.80
C GLU A 64 -24.33 18.84 -4.13
N MET A 65 -24.13 17.61 -4.58
CA MET A 65 -24.75 17.11 -5.81
C MET A 65 -26.28 16.95 -5.65
N MET A 66 -26.73 16.43 -4.51
CA MET A 66 -28.16 16.29 -4.19
C MET A 66 -28.84 17.66 -4.04
N SER A 67 -28.17 18.62 -3.40
CA SER A 67 -28.65 20.01 -3.27
C SER A 67 -28.86 20.64 -4.64
N ASN A 68 -27.86 20.56 -5.52
CA ASN A 68 -27.94 21.16 -6.86
C ASN A 68 -29.03 20.51 -7.73
N VAL A 69 -29.23 19.20 -7.62
CA VAL A 69 -30.33 18.50 -8.31
C VAL A 69 -31.68 18.94 -7.75
N SER A 70 -31.80 19.11 -6.42
CA SER A 70 -33.03 19.61 -5.80
C SER A 70 -33.40 21.00 -6.30
N TYR A 71 -32.43 21.91 -6.43
CA TYR A 71 -32.66 23.25 -6.97
C TYR A 71 -33.14 23.22 -8.43
N LEU A 72 -32.51 22.41 -9.29
CA LEU A 72 -32.91 22.26 -10.69
C LEU A 72 -34.32 21.66 -10.84
N VAL A 73 -34.65 20.68 -10.00
CA VAL A 73 -36.00 20.09 -9.98
C VAL A 73 -37.04 21.12 -9.54
N GLU A 74 -36.74 21.91 -8.52
CA GLU A 74 -37.65 22.95 -8.02
C GLU A 74 -37.88 24.06 -9.06
N GLU A 75 -36.82 24.49 -9.77
CA GLU A 75 -36.91 25.46 -10.86
C GLU A 75 -37.79 24.95 -12.02
N LEU A 76 -37.52 23.73 -12.51
CA LEU A 76 -38.33 23.10 -13.58
C LEU A 76 -39.79 22.89 -13.16
N SER A 77 -40.04 22.55 -11.89
CA SER A 77 -41.37 22.41 -11.32
C SER A 77 -42.10 23.75 -11.24
N SER A 78 -41.38 24.82 -10.90
CA SER A 78 -41.94 26.16 -10.79
C SER A 78 -42.29 26.75 -12.16
N GLU A 79 -41.47 26.55 -13.19
CA GLU A 79 -41.78 26.96 -14.56
C GLU A 79 -42.97 26.18 -15.14
N THR A 80 -43.11 24.89 -14.80
CA THR A 80 -44.28 24.11 -15.20
C THR A 80 -45.56 24.59 -14.50
N VAL A 81 -45.52 24.96 -13.22
CA VAL A 81 -46.70 25.49 -12.51
C VAL A 81 -47.13 26.86 -13.04
N VAL A 82 -46.17 27.73 -13.42
CA VAL A 82 -46.48 29.04 -14.00
C VAL A 82 -47.04 28.93 -15.42
N SER A 83 -46.61 27.93 -16.20
CA SER A 83 -47.10 27.71 -17.57
C SER A 83 -48.47 27.03 -17.67
N PHE A 84 -48.93 26.34 -16.61
CA PHE A 84 -50.30 25.78 -16.52
C PHE A 84 -51.34 26.72 -15.88
N SER A 85 -50.92 27.91 -15.43
CA SER A 85 -51.80 28.90 -14.78
C SER A 85 -52.42 29.94 -15.74
N PHE A 86 -52.48 29.64 -17.05
CA PHE A 86 -53.15 30.43 -18.10
C PHE A 86 -54.30 29.65 -18.73
#